data_AF-A0AAD7RFP8-F1
#
_entry.id   AF-A0AAD7RFP8-F1
#
_cell.length_a   1.000
_cell.length_b   1.000
_cell.length_c   1.000
_cell.angle_alpha   90.00
_cell.angle_beta   90.00
_cell.angle_gamma   90.00
#
_symmetry.space_group_name_H-M   'P 1'
#
loop_
_entity.id
_entity.type
_entity.pdbx_description
1 polymer ?
#
loop_
_entity_poly.entity_id
_entity_poly.type
_entity_poly.pdbx_seq_one_letter_code
_entity_poly.pdbx_strand_id
1 'polypeptide(L)'
;MEKILSDNEVFRNRIKCIEGKQSEFVDSLTAIQQEFDDYRKATEGELKEMRECLDDQENRARRQNLRLVGFPEGVEGKNAVAFIQEWLPKILGLEGETFEVERAHRSLQQRPADGARPRAIVIQLLRFSDTVKIVTQLETKVHCNLAIRLS
;
A
#
# COMPACT_ATOMS: atom_id res chain seq x y z
N MET A 1 -14.58 46.24 62.10
CA MET A 1 -14.40 46.79 60.74
C MET A 1 -12.94 46.70 60.28
N GLU A 2 -11.98 47.20 61.05
CA GLU A 2 -10.56 47.25 60.68
C GLU A 2 -9.92 45.87 60.43
N LYS A 3 -10.20 44.88 61.28
CA LYS A 3 -9.73 43.49 61.09
C LYS A 3 -10.22 42.87 59.78
N ILE A 4 -11.47 43.13 59.41
CA ILE A 4 -12.08 42.64 58.15
C ILE A 4 -11.39 43.27 56.94
N LEU A 5 -11.05 44.56 57.02
CA LEU A 5 -10.32 45.24 55.95
C LEU A 5 -8.92 44.66 55.74
N SER A 6 -8.22 44.35 56.84
CA SER A 6 -6.90 43.70 56.82
C SER A 6 -6.97 42.28 56.24
N ASP A 7 -7.91 41.45 56.70
CA ASP A 7 -8.10 40.08 56.19
C ASP A 7 -8.42 40.10 54.67
N ASN A 8 -9.26 41.03 54.22
CA ASN A 8 -9.58 41.21 52.80
C ASN A 8 -8.38 41.66 51.94
N GLU A 9 -7.41 42.36 52.51
CA GLU A 9 -6.16 42.70 51.83
C GLU A 9 -5.26 41.48 51.68
N VAL A 10 -5.13 40.66 52.73
CA VAL A 10 -4.39 39.39 52.70
C VAL A 10 -4.99 38.44 51.66
N PHE A 11 -6.31 38.30 51.61
CA PHE A 11 -6.96 37.47 50.59
C PHE A 11 -6.71 37.98 49.17
N ARG A 12 -6.77 39.29 48.92
CA ARG A 12 -6.45 39.88 47.62
C ARG A 12 -5.02 39.57 47.19
N ASN A 13 -4.05 39.67 48.10
CA ASN A 13 -2.65 39.37 47.79
C ASN A 13 -2.43 37.88 47.50
N ARG A 14 -3.11 36.99 48.24
CA ARG A 14 -3.10 35.54 47.97
C ARG A 14 -3.73 35.21 46.61
N ILE A 15 -4.86 35.84 46.27
CA ILE A 15 -5.53 35.67 44.98
C ILE A 15 -4.58 36.09 43.84
N LYS A 16 -3.97 37.27 43.92
CA LYS A 16 -2.99 37.74 42.92
C LYS A 16 -1.82 36.76 42.73
N CYS A 17 -1.31 36.19 43.81
CA CYS A 17 -0.23 35.20 43.73
C CYS A 17 -0.68 33.91 43.03
N ILE A 18 -1.91 33.46 43.27
CA ILE A 18 -2.48 32.27 42.61
C ILE A 18 -2.71 32.55 41.12
N GLU A 19 -3.28 33.69 40.77
CA GLU A 19 -3.52 34.09 39.38
C GLU A 19 -2.20 34.18 38.58
N GLY A 20 -1.14 34.72 39.18
CA GLY A 20 0.19 34.74 38.56
C GLY A 20 0.74 33.34 38.27
N LYS A 21 0.68 32.44 39.25
CA LYS A 21 1.09 31.03 39.05
C LYS A 21 0.22 30.32 38.01
N GLN A 22 -1.09 30.61 37.99
CA GLN A 22 -1.99 30.07 36.98
C GLN A 22 -1.60 30.53 35.58
N SER A 23 -1.22 31.79 35.40
CA SER A 23 -0.69 32.30 34.13
C SER A 23 0.56 31.53 33.70
N GLU A 24 1.54 31.37 34.58
CA GLU A 24 2.78 30.63 34.30
C GLU A 24 2.51 29.17 33.90
N PHE A 25 1.57 28.50 34.59
CA PHE A 25 1.18 27.14 34.24
C PHE A 25 0.49 27.06 32.89
N VAL A 26 -0.37 28.02 32.55
CA VAL A 26 -1.02 28.08 31.24
C VAL A 26 0.01 28.31 30.13
N ASP A 27 0.97 29.20 30.34
CA ASP A 27 2.05 29.45 29.38
C ASP A 27 2.91 28.19 29.18
N SER A 28 3.24 27.47 30.26
CA SER A 28 3.96 26.19 30.16
C SER A 28 3.14 25.11 29.46
N LEU A 29 1.84 25.00 29.74
CA LEU A 29 0.96 24.03 29.09
C LEU A 29 0.81 24.30 27.59
N THR A 30 0.70 25.57 27.19
CA THR A 30 0.61 25.95 25.78
C THR A 30 1.92 25.66 25.03
N ALA A 31 3.08 25.91 25.65
CA ALA A 31 4.37 25.54 25.06
C ALA A 31 4.49 24.01 24.86
N ILE A 32 4.13 23.24 25.89
CA ILE A 32 4.12 21.77 25.80
C ILE A 32 3.17 21.29 24.69
N GLN A 33 1.97 21.87 24.59
CA GLN A 33 1.02 21.53 23.52
C GLN A 33 1.57 21.81 22.13
N GLN A 34 2.28 22.93 21.94
CA GLN A 34 2.93 23.26 20.67
C GLN A 34 4.03 22.25 20.32
N GLU A 35 4.90 21.92 21.27
CA GLU A 35 5.92 20.88 21.07
C GLU A 35 5.28 19.54 20.68
N PHE A 36 4.22 19.12 21.37
CA PHE A 36 3.49 17.90 21.02
C PHE A 36 2.90 17.94 19.60
N ASP A 37 2.30 19.06 19.20
CA ASP A 37 1.75 19.21 17.85
C ASP A 37 2.84 19.18 16.78
N ASP A 38 4.01 19.76 17.04
CA ASP A 38 5.15 19.75 16.13
C ASP A 38 5.76 18.34 16.01
N TYR A 39 5.94 17.63 17.13
CA TYR A 39 6.35 16.23 17.13
C TYR A 39 5.34 15.34 16.38
N ARG A 40 4.04 15.57 16.59
CA ARG A 40 3.01 14.81 15.87
C ARG A 40 3.10 15.03 14.37
N LYS A 41 3.19 16.29 13.92
CA LYS A 41 3.31 16.63 12.48
C LYS A 41 4.57 16.04 11.87
N ALA A 42 5.72 16.13 12.56
CA ALA A 42 6.97 15.55 12.08
C ALA A 42 6.84 14.03 11.91
N THR A 43 6.30 13.35 12.92
CA THR A 43 6.09 11.90 12.89
C THR A 43 5.10 11.48 11.79
N GLU A 44 4.00 12.21 11.64
CA GLU A 44 3.02 11.97 10.56
C GLU A 44 3.63 12.19 9.17
N GLY A 45 4.52 13.18 9.03
CA GLY A 45 5.30 13.42 7.83
C GLY A 45 6.21 12.24 7.48
N GLU A 46 7.03 11.80 8.43
CA GLU A 46 7.94 10.66 8.25
C GLU A 46 7.18 9.36 7.94
N LEU A 47 6.07 9.10 8.64
CA LEU A 47 5.22 7.94 8.36
C LEU A 47 4.64 7.97 6.95
N LYS A 48 4.23 9.15 6.49
CA LYS A 48 3.72 9.32 5.13
C LYS A 48 4.82 9.07 4.09
N GLU A 49 6.00 9.64 4.28
CA GLU A 49 7.13 9.45 3.36
C GLU A 49 7.57 7.97 3.32
N MET A 50 7.67 7.31 4.47
CA MET A 50 7.98 5.89 4.54
C MET A 50 6.91 5.05 3.84
N ARG A 51 5.63 5.38 4.03
CA ARG A 51 4.53 4.68 3.36
C ARG A 51 4.59 4.84 1.85
N GLU A 52 4.80 6.06 1.36
CA GLU A 52 4.97 6.31 -0.07
C GLU A 52 6.18 5.54 -0.63
N CYS A 53 7.30 5.50 0.09
CA CYS A 53 8.47 4.73 -0.32
C CYS A 53 8.18 3.22 -0.39
N LEU A 54 7.46 2.67 0.58
CA LEU A 54 7.06 1.26 0.62
C LEU A 54 6.10 0.93 -0.52
N ASP A 55 5.09 1.76 -0.75
CA ASP A 55 4.15 1.59 -1.87
C ASP A 55 4.90 1.64 -3.20
N ASP A 56 5.88 2.54 -3.35
CA ASP A 56 6.70 2.65 -4.56
C ASP A 56 7.59 1.41 -4.79
N GLN A 57 8.20 0.89 -3.73
CA GLN A 57 9.02 -0.33 -3.78
C GLN A 57 8.16 -1.56 -4.10
N GLU A 58 6.99 -1.69 -3.47
CA GLU A 58 6.07 -2.78 -3.71
C GLU A 58 5.55 -2.75 -5.14
N ASN A 59 5.16 -1.57 -5.64
CA ASN A 59 4.76 -1.39 -7.02
C ASN A 59 5.89 -1.77 -7.99
N ARG A 60 7.14 -1.35 -7.72
CA ARG A 60 8.28 -1.73 -8.57
C ARG A 60 8.55 -3.24 -8.55
N ALA A 61 8.43 -3.88 -7.40
CA ALA A 61 8.59 -5.33 -7.27
C ALA A 61 7.50 -6.12 -8.00
N ARG A 62 6.27 -5.58 -8.09
CA ARG A 62 5.14 -6.24 -8.74
C ARG A 62 4.97 -5.90 -10.23
N ARG A 63 5.64 -4.86 -10.74
CA ARG A 63 5.54 -4.42 -12.15
C ARG A 63 5.86 -5.50 -13.18
N GLN A 64 6.63 -6.52 -12.82
CA GLN A 64 6.98 -7.65 -13.68
C GLN A 64 6.00 -8.83 -13.55
N ASN A 65 5.03 -8.73 -12.65
CA ASN A 65 4.11 -9.81 -12.33
C ASN A 65 2.80 -9.64 -13.08
N LEU A 66 2.38 -10.72 -13.74
CA LEU A 66 1.10 -10.87 -14.40
C LEU A 66 0.27 -11.93 -13.69
N ARG A 67 -1.03 -11.66 -13.55
CA ARG A 67 -2.00 -12.58 -12.95
C ARG A 67 -3.03 -13.00 -13.99
N LEU A 68 -2.97 -14.26 -14.40
CA LEU A 68 -3.96 -14.86 -15.31
C LEU A 68 -5.09 -15.49 -14.51
N VAL A 69 -6.34 -15.14 -14.85
CA VAL A 69 -7.54 -15.67 -14.20
C VAL A 69 -8.38 -16.44 -15.23
N GLY A 70 -9.01 -17.53 -14.79
CA GLY A 70 -9.97 -18.30 -15.61
C GLY A 70 -9.42 -19.56 -16.25
N PHE A 71 -8.14 -19.87 -16.09
CA PHE A 71 -7.57 -21.14 -16.56
C PHE A 71 -8.08 -22.31 -15.71
N PRO A 72 -8.61 -23.39 -16.31
CA PRO A 72 -8.96 -24.60 -15.56
C PRO A 72 -7.73 -25.14 -14.81
N GLU A 73 -7.95 -25.74 -13.62
CA GLU A 73 -6.86 -26.28 -12.81
C GLU A 73 -6.13 -27.42 -13.55
N GLY A 74 -4.80 -27.36 -13.62
CA GLY A 74 -3.96 -28.42 -14.20
C GLY A 74 -3.71 -28.33 -15.70
N VAL A 75 -4.25 -27.32 -16.39
CA VAL A 75 -4.04 -27.11 -17.84
C VAL A 75 -2.57 -26.85 -18.17
N GLU A 76 -1.79 -26.32 -17.24
CA GLU A 76 -0.37 -26.05 -17.44
C GLU A 76 0.50 -27.31 -17.46
N GLY A 77 -0.05 -28.45 -17.05
CA GLY A 77 0.69 -29.69 -16.93
C GLY A 77 1.81 -29.62 -15.89
N LYS A 78 2.96 -30.21 -16.22
CA LYS A 78 4.10 -30.31 -15.29
C LYS A 78 4.99 -29.05 -15.26
N ASN A 79 4.94 -28.22 -16.30
CA ASN A 79 5.79 -27.05 -16.44
C ASN A 79 4.99 -25.82 -16.88
N ALA A 80 4.59 -25.02 -15.88
CA ALA A 80 3.82 -23.81 -16.12
C ALA A 80 4.59 -22.75 -16.91
N VAL A 81 5.92 -22.69 -16.80
CA VAL A 81 6.74 -21.74 -17.55
C VAL A 81 6.64 -22.04 -19.04
N ALA A 82 6.87 -23.29 -19.44
CA ALA A 82 6.78 -23.71 -20.85
C ALA A 82 5.37 -23.50 -21.41
N PHE A 83 4.34 -23.83 -20.64
CA PHE A 83 2.94 -23.59 -21.03
C PHE A 83 2.68 -22.12 -21.36
N ILE A 84 3.10 -21.20 -20.48
CA ILE A 84 2.90 -19.76 -20.69
C ILE A 84 3.71 -19.24 -21.86
N GLN A 85 4.97 -19.68 -22.01
CA GLN A 85 5.82 -19.28 -23.13
C GLN A 85 5.23 -19.67 -24.49
N GLU A 86 4.53 -20.79 -24.58
CA GLU A 86 3.87 -21.21 -25.82
C GLU A 86 2.50 -20.54 -26.01
N TRP A 87 1.72 -20.43 -24.94
CA TRP A 87 0.33 -19.98 -25.00
C TRP A 87 0.22 -18.45 -25.20
N LEU A 88 1.09 -17.68 -24.56
CA LEU A 88 0.96 -16.22 -24.48
C LEU A 88 1.19 -15.52 -25.83
N PRO A 89 2.24 -15.85 -26.62
CA PRO A 89 2.41 -15.29 -27.98
C PRO A 89 1.23 -15.60 -28.90
N LYS A 90 0.68 -16.83 -28.86
CA LYS A 90 -0.43 -17.27 -29.71
C LYS A 90 -1.70 -16.45 -29.47
N ILE A 91 -2.05 -16.23 -28.20
CA ILE A 91 -3.24 -15.45 -27.82
C ILE A 91 -3.06 -13.97 -28.16
N LEU A 92 -1.86 -13.43 -27.93
CA LEU A 92 -1.56 -12.04 -28.24
C LEU A 92 -1.28 -11.79 -29.73
N GLY A 93 -1.26 -12.83 -30.57
CA GLY A 93 -0.95 -12.69 -32.00
C GLY A 93 0.46 -12.12 -32.23
N LEU A 94 1.36 -12.39 -31.29
CA LEU A 94 2.77 -12.00 -31.30
C LEU A 94 3.61 -13.24 -31.65
N GLU A 95 3.13 -14.03 -32.61
CA GLU A 95 3.82 -15.25 -33.04
C GLU A 95 5.22 -14.88 -33.57
N GLY A 96 6.26 -15.44 -32.94
CA GLY A 96 7.66 -15.09 -33.22
C GLY A 96 8.35 -14.28 -32.12
N GLU A 97 7.60 -13.66 -31.20
CA GLU A 97 8.19 -13.10 -29.98
C GLU A 97 8.41 -14.18 -28.92
N THR A 98 9.52 -14.09 -28.20
CA THR A 98 9.84 -14.96 -27.08
C THR A 98 9.80 -14.16 -25.79
N PHE A 99 8.94 -14.57 -24.87
CA PHE A 99 8.83 -13.98 -23.55
C PHE A 99 9.71 -14.75 -22.56
N GLU A 100 10.62 -14.05 -21.91
CA GLU A 100 11.44 -14.63 -20.85
C GLU A 100 10.65 -14.63 -19.55
N VAL A 101 10.14 -15.81 -19.19
CA VAL A 101 9.39 -16.05 -17.96
C VAL A 101 10.36 -16.57 -16.92
N GLU A 102 10.54 -15.80 -15.83
CA GLU A 102 11.39 -16.20 -14.71
C GLU A 102 10.69 -17.26 -13.86
N ARG A 103 9.41 -17.05 -13.56
CA ARG A 103 8.59 -17.96 -12.73
C ARG A 103 7.15 -17.97 -13.20
N ALA A 104 6.52 -19.14 -13.16
CA ALA A 104 5.08 -19.28 -13.36
C ALA A 104 4.54 -20.35 -12.40
N HIS A 105 3.51 -20.00 -11.63
CA HIS A 105 2.90 -20.90 -10.66
C HIS A 105 1.46 -20.51 -10.35
N ARG A 106 0.65 -21.45 -9.85
CA ARG A 106 -0.68 -21.12 -9.28
C ARG A 106 -0.52 -20.41 -7.94
N SER A 107 -1.47 -19.55 -7.60
CA SER A 107 -1.53 -18.92 -6.28
C SER A 107 -1.50 -19.97 -5.16
N LEU A 108 -0.87 -19.63 -4.03
CA LEU A 108 -0.71 -20.50 -2.86
C LEU A 108 -2.03 -20.81 -2.11
N GLN A 109 -3.18 -20.47 -2.68
CA GLN A 109 -4.48 -20.77 -2.10
C GLN A 109 -4.75 -22.28 -2.13
N GLN A 110 -5.58 -22.76 -1.20
CA GLN A 110 -6.06 -24.14 -1.22
C GLN A 110 -6.73 -24.45 -2.56
N ARG A 111 -6.53 -25.67 -3.06
CA ARG A 111 -7.13 -26.10 -4.31
C ARG A 111 -8.67 -26.02 -4.17
N PRO A 112 -9.36 -25.25 -5.03
CA PRO A 112 -10.80 -25.15 -4.97
C PRO A 112 -11.46 -26.50 -5.23
N ALA A 113 -12.68 -26.68 -4.71
CA ALA A 113 -13.53 -27.82 -5.08
C ALA A 113 -13.92 -27.74 -6.57
N ASP A 114 -14.26 -28.89 -7.16
CA ASP A 114 -14.70 -28.93 -8.55
C ASP A 114 -15.93 -28.04 -8.77
N GLY A 115 -15.85 -27.15 -9.76
CA GLY A 115 -16.88 -26.14 -10.06
C GLY A 115 -16.69 -24.78 -9.37
N ALA A 116 -15.79 -24.66 -8.39
CA ALA A 116 -15.40 -23.36 -7.84
C ALA A 116 -14.42 -22.60 -8.76
N ARG A 117 -14.20 -21.31 -8.50
CA ARG A 117 -13.30 -20.47 -9.32
C ARG A 117 -11.87 -21.01 -9.27
N PRO A 118 -11.23 -21.33 -10.42
CA PRO A 118 -9.84 -21.78 -10.46
C PRO A 118 -8.88 -20.74 -9.88
N ARG A 119 -7.76 -21.22 -9.31
CA ARG A 119 -6.71 -20.33 -8.80
C ARG A 119 -6.05 -19.57 -9.93
N ALA A 120 -5.63 -18.34 -9.67
CA ALA A 120 -4.92 -17.57 -10.68
C ALA A 120 -3.51 -18.14 -10.91
N ILE A 121 -3.01 -18.02 -12.13
CA ILE A 121 -1.60 -18.26 -12.44
C ILE A 121 -0.88 -16.92 -12.26
N VAL A 122 0.12 -16.90 -11.39
CA VAL A 122 1.03 -15.77 -11.19
C VAL A 122 2.29 -16.04 -12.00
N ILE A 123 2.60 -15.11 -12.89
CA ILE A 123 3.74 -15.15 -13.79
C ILE A 123 4.63 -13.97 -13.45
N GLN A 124 5.93 -14.21 -13.34
CA GLN A 124 6.95 -13.18 -13.23
C GLN A 124 7.78 -13.19 -14.51
N LEU A 125 7.77 -12.07 -15.22
CA LEU A 125 8.57 -11.87 -16.42
C LEU A 125 9.94 -11.33 -16.05
N LEU A 126 10.98 -11.74 -16.78
CA LEU A 126 12.33 -11.24 -16.53
C LEU A 126 12.45 -9.75 -16.88
N ARG A 127 11.75 -9.31 -17.92
CA ARG A 127 11.81 -7.93 -18.42
C ARG A 127 10.49 -7.19 -18.25
N PHE A 128 10.56 -5.99 -17.66
CA PHE A 128 9.41 -5.10 -17.52
C PHE A 128 8.83 -4.65 -18.87
N SER A 129 9.69 -4.45 -19.89
CA SER A 129 9.27 -4.11 -21.25
C SER A 129 8.23 -5.08 -21.80
N ASP A 130 8.40 -6.37 -21.49
CA ASP A 130 7.54 -7.42 -21.99
C ASP A 130 6.18 -7.36 -21.29
N THR A 131 6.17 -7.04 -20.00
CA THR A 131 4.91 -6.84 -19.25
C THR A 131 4.10 -5.69 -19.85
N VAL A 132 4.75 -4.56 -20.13
CA VAL A 132 4.09 -3.39 -20.75
C VAL A 132 3.54 -3.74 -22.12
N LYS A 133 4.32 -4.41 -22.97
CA LYS A 133 3.87 -4.86 -24.30
C LYS A 133 2.66 -5.80 -24.21
N ILE A 134 2.67 -6.73 -23.27
CA ILE A 134 1.57 -7.67 -23.09
C ILE A 134 0.30 -6.92 -22.69
N VAL A 135 0.40 -6.00 -21.72
CA VAL A 135 -0.74 -5.21 -21.27
C VAL A 135 -1.30 -4.35 -22.39
N THR A 136 -0.45 -3.64 -23.14
CA THR A 136 -0.91 -2.80 -24.26
C THR A 136 -1.56 -3.64 -25.37
N GLN A 137 -1.05 -4.83 -25.66
CA GLN A 137 -1.65 -5.74 -26.63
C GLN A 137 -2.96 -6.37 -26.16
N LEU A 138 -3.19 -6.47 -24.84
CA LEU A 138 -4.46 -6.91 -24.29
C LEU A 138 -5.52 -5.81 -24.35
N GLU A 139 -5.13 -4.57 -24.07
CA GLU A 139 -5.99 -3.39 -24.19
C GLU A 139 -6.49 -3.17 -25.63
N THR A 140 -5.71 -3.55 -26.65
CA THR A 140 -6.15 -3.51 -28.05
C THR A 140 -7.06 -4.69 -28.42
N LYS A 141 -6.93 -5.83 -27.74
CA LYS A 141 -7.64 -7.09 -28.03
C LYS A 141 -8.89 -7.36 -27.17
N VAL A 142 -9.49 -6.34 -26.55
CA VAL A 142 -10.58 -6.39 -25.52
C VAL A 142 -11.84 -7.24 -25.87
N HIS A 143 -11.90 -7.92 -27.01
CA HIS A 143 -12.93 -8.92 -27.34
C HIS A 143 -12.56 -10.38 -26.97
N CYS A 144 -11.41 -10.64 -26.32
CA CYS A 144 -11.08 -11.98 -25.84
C CYS A 144 -11.38 -12.12 -24.33
N ASN A 145 -12.24 -13.09 -23.98
CA ASN A 145 -12.78 -13.41 -22.64
C ASN A 145 -11.76 -13.76 -21.53
N LEU A 146 -10.49 -13.37 -21.63
CA LEU A 146 -9.47 -13.71 -20.66
C LEU A 146 -9.08 -12.50 -19.80
N ALA A 147 -9.47 -12.54 -18.53
CA ALA A 147 -9.14 -11.51 -17.56
C ALA A 147 -7.69 -11.67 -17.06
N ILE A 148 -6.75 -11.04 -17.77
CA ILE A 148 -5.38 -10.83 -17.29
C ILE A 148 -5.37 -9.57 -16.43
N ARG A 149 -4.79 -9.64 -15.23
CA ARG A 149 -4.62 -8.48 -14.34
C ARG A 149 -3.15 -8.30 -13.98
N LEU A 150 -2.73 -7.05 -13.84
CA LEU A 150 -1.49 -6.71 -13.14
C LEU A 150 -1.71 -6.91 -11.63
N SER A 151 -0.70 -7.43 -10.94
CA SER A 151 -0.73 -7.67 -9.48
C SER A 151 -0.16 -6.51 -8.68
#